data_AF-A0A966UVF2-F1
#
_entry.id   AF-A0A966UVF2-F1
#
_cell.length_a   1.000
_cell.length_b   1.000
_cell.length_c   1.000
_cell.angle_alpha   90.00
_cell.angle_beta   90.00
_cell.angle_gamma   90.00
#
_symmetry.space_group_name_H-M   'P 1'
#
loop_
_entity.id
_entity.type
_entity.pdbx_description
1 polymer ?
#
loop_
_entity_poly.entity_id
_entity_poly.type
_entity_poly.pdbx_seq_one_letter_code
_entity_poly.pdbx_strand_id
1 'polypeptide(L)'
;MSTYLHNLFAQRIGGPGYGLKEAPIYKFERIKRAKRAAMAAHPGKELLDFGVGEPDSMADPKVVASLAQEASLPENRGYADNGGPRLRRAAAHYMK
;
A
#
# COMPACT_ATOMS: atom_id res chain seq x y z
N MET A 1 11.58 2.62 -35.89
CA MET A 1 10.54 1.79 -36.54
C MET A 1 10.33 0.54 -35.69
N SER A 2 9.15 0.35 -35.09
CA SER A 2 8.83 -0.89 -34.35
C SER A 2 8.50 -2.01 -35.35
N THR A 3 9.09 -3.20 -35.18
CA THR A 3 8.83 -4.37 -36.04
C THR A 3 7.61 -5.14 -35.54
N TYR A 4 7.01 -5.96 -36.42
CA TYR A 4 5.88 -6.84 -36.08
C TYR A 4 6.16 -7.70 -34.82
N LEU A 5 7.38 -8.20 -34.68
CA LEU A 5 7.78 -9.04 -33.55
C LEU A 5 7.82 -8.26 -32.22
N HIS A 6 8.32 -7.02 -32.21
CA HIS A 6 8.31 -6.16 -31.02
C HIS A 6 6.88 -5.87 -30.55
N ASN A 7 5.94 -5.68 -31.48
CA ASN A 7 4.53 -5.46 -31.13
C ASN A 7 3.89 -6.72 -30.49
N LEU A 8 4.21 -7.92 -30.97
CA LEU A 8 3.73 -9.16 -30.36
C LEU A 8 4.25 -9.35 -28.93
N PHE A 9 5.53 -9.09 -28.68
CA PHE A 9 6.09 -9.14 -27.32
C PHE A 9 5.44 -8.10 -26.41
N ALA A 10 5.27 -6.86 -26.89
CA ALA A 10 4.64 -5.80 -26.14
C ALA A 10 3.20 -6.17 -25.73
N GLN A 11 2.40 -6.74 -26.63
CA GLN A 11 1.03 -7.16 -26.31
C GLN A 11 0.94 -8.19 -25.17
N ARG A 12 1.92 -9.09 -25.04
CA ARG A 12 1.94 -10.09 -23.96
C ARG A 12 2.19 -9.48 -22.58
N ILE A 13 2.83 -8.32 -22.52
CA ILE A 13 3.18 -7.65 -21.26
C ILE A 13 2.27 -6.47 -20.94
N GLY A 14 1.21 -6.19 -21.72
CA GLY A 14 0.28 -5.07 -21.49
C GLY A 14 0.27 -3.99 -22.57
N GLY A 15 0.83 -4.29 -23.75
CA GLY A 15 0.89 -3.40 -24.90
C GLY A 15 2.17 -2.54 -24.95
N PRO A 16 2.42 -1.85 -26.08
CA PRO A 16 3.59 -0.98 -26.24
C PRO A 16 3.63 0.20 -25.26
N GLY A 17 2.53 0.51 -24.59
CA GLY A 17 2.42 1.50 -23.52
C GLY A 17 2.68 0.96 -22.11
N TYR A 18 2.91 -0.34 -21.94
CA TYR A 18 3.09 -0.94 -20.62
C TYR A 18 4.32 -0.39 -19.91
N GLY A 19 4.13 0.17 -18.72
CA GLY A 19 5.19 0.80 -17.93
C GLY A 19 5.66 2.17 -18.44
N LEU A 20 5.18 2.64 -19.59
CA LEU A 20 5.35 4.05 -19.99
C LEU A 20 4.46 4.93 -19.11
N LYS A 21 4.88 6.18 -18.91
CA LYS A 21 4.35 7.17 -17.95
C LYS A 21 2.84 7.45 -18.01
N GLU A 22 2.13 6.90 -18.98
CA GLU A 22 0.67 6.93 -19.13
C GLU A 22 -0.01 5.73 -18.45
N ALA A 23 0.59 5.15 -17.41
CA ALA A 23 -0.16 4.28 -16.52
C ALA A 23 -1.42 5.04 -16.07
N PRO A 24 -2.63 4.47 -16.23
CA PRO A 24 -3.85 5.13 -15.81
C PRO A 24 -3.67 5.56 -14.35
N ILE A 25 -3.86 6.85 -14.08
CA ILE A 25 -3.60 7.43 -12.76
C ILE A 25 -4.32 6.57 -11.72
N TYR A 26 -3.55 6.05 -10.76
CA TYR A 26 -4.06 5.23 -9.68
C TYR A 26 -5.29 5.88 -9.06
N LYS A 27 -6.37 5.12 -8.89
CA LYS A 27 -7.68 5.66 -8.50
C LYS A 27 -7.64 6.57 -7.26
N PHE A 28 -6.84 6.23 -6.25
CA PHE A 28 -6.72 7.07 -5.06
C PHE A 28 -5.90 8.34 -5.29
N GLU A 29 -4.97 8.37 -6.24
CA GLU A 29 -4.30 9.61 -6.62
C GLU A 29 -5.26 10.57 -7.32
N ARG A 30 -6.20 10.07 -8.12
CA ARG A 30 -7.29 10.89 -8.67
C ARG A 30 -8.15 11.49 -7.56
N ILE A 31 -8.51 10.69 -6.55
CA ILE A 31 -9.27 11.16 -5.37
C ILE A 31 -8.46 12.22 -4.59
N LYS A 32 -7.16 11.98 -4.33
CA LYS A 32 -6.28 12.94 -3.64
C LYS A 32 -6.20 14.28 -4.37
N ARG A 33 -6.15 14.28 -5.72
CA ARG A 33 -6.19 15.51 -6.54
C ARG A 33 -7.53 16.24 -6.39
N ALA A 34 -8.64 15.52 -6.50
CA ALA A 34 -9.97 16.10 -6.34
C ALA A 34 -10.18 16.70 -4.94
N LYS A 35 -9.74 16.01 -3.87
CA LYS A 35 -9.76 16.51 -2.49
C LYS A 35 -8.98 17.81 -2.35
N ARG A 36 -7.75 17.88 -2.87
CA ARG A 36 -6.93 19.10 -2.83
C ARG A 36 -7.60 20.27 -3.56
N ALA A 37 -8.19 20.02 -4.73
CA ALA A 37 -8.93 21.04 -5.48
C ALA A 37 -10.16 21.54 -4.70
N ALA A 38 -10.92 20.64 -4.07
CA ALA A 38 -12.08 21.02 -3.26
C ALA A 38 -11.70 21.86 -2.03
N MET A 39 -10.63 21.48 -1.32
CA MET A 39 -10.11 22.26 -0.18
C MET A 39 -9.62 23.66 -0.60
N ALA A 40 -8.98 23.77 -1.77
CA ALA A 40 -8.53 25.05 -2.31
C ALA A 40 -9.69 25.95 -2.75
N ALA A 41 -10.76 25.38 -3.31
CA ALA A 41 -11.97 26.10 -3.73
C ALA A 41 -12.85 26.55 -2.56
N HIS A 42 -12.72 25.91 -1.40
CA HIS A 42 -13.56 26.16 -0.23
C HIS A 42 -12.70 26.33 1.05
N PRO A 43 -11.87 27.40 1.13
CA PRO A 43 -11.05 27.64 2.30
C PRO A 43 -11.91 27.80 3.56
N GLY A 44 -11.46 27.23 4.67
CA GLY A 44 -12.15 27.30 5.97
C GLY A 44 -13.31 26.32 6.15
N LYS A 45 -13.64 25.49 5.15
CA LYS A 45 -14.60 24.39 5.31
C LYS A 45 -13.88 23.09 5.67
N GLU A 46 -14.48 22.33 6.57
CA GLU A 46 -14.04 20.98 6.91
C GLU A 46 -14.45 19.99 5.82
N LEU A 47 -13.50 19.14 5.38
CA LEU A 47 -13.74 18.06 4.44
C LEU A 47 -13.73 16.72 5.20
N LEU A 48 -14.91 16.12 5.36
CA LEU A 48 -15.04 14.77 5.92
C LEU A 48 -14.66 13.73 4.84
N ASP A 49 -13.51 13.07 5.01
CA ASP A 49 -13.01 12.08 4.06
C ASP A 49 -13.19 10.65 4.56
N PHE A 50 -14.18 9.96 4.01
CA PHE A 50 -14.41 8.52 4.22
C PHE A 50 -13.88 7.66 3.06
N GLY A 51 -12.92 8.18 2.28
CA GLY A 51 -12.49 7.60 1.01
C GLY A 51 -11.49 6.45 1.11
N VAL A 52 -10.26 6.73 1.54
CA VAL A 52 -9.16 5.73 1.49
C VAL A 52 -9.35 4.59 2.48
N GLY A 53 -10.08 4.85 3.58
CA GLY A 53 -10.24 3.91 4.69
C GLY A 53 -8.99 3.83 5.56
N GLU A 54 -8.24 4.93 5.68
CA GLU A 54 -7.12 4.99 6.62
C GLU A 54 -7.67 4.88 8.05
N PRO A 55 -7.08 4.01 8.90
CA PRO A 55 -7.51 3.91 10.28
C PRO A 55 -7.11 5.17 11.05
N ASP A 56 -8.09 5.81 11.69
CA ASP A 56 -7.87 7.04 12.47
C ASP A 56 -7.25 6.77 13.85
N SER A 57 -7.41 5.55 14.36
CA SER A 57 -6.97 5.16 15.71
C SER A 57 -5.61 4.47 15.70
N MET A 58 -4.81 4.76 16.72
CA MET A 58 -3.58 4.02 17.01
C MET A 58 -3.86 2.53 17.24
N ALA A 59 -2.85 1.70 16.97
CA ALA A 59 -2.86 0.31 17.39
C ALA A 59 -2.97 0.21 18.93
N ASP A 60 -3.51 -0.91 19.43
CA ASP A 60 -3.63 -1.18 20.86
C ASP A 60 -2.27 -0.96 21.57
N PRO A 61 -2.23 -0.27 22.74
CA PRO A 61 -0.99 0.01 23.44
C PRO A 61 -0.12 -1.22 23.73
N LYS A 62 -0.74 -2.40 23.95
CA LYS A 62 0.00 -3.66 24.15
C LYS A 62 0.75 -4.08 22.89
N VAL A 63 0.15 -3.90 21.72
CA VAL A 63 0.80 -4.20 20.44
C VAL A 63 2.00 -3.29 20.21
N VAL A 64 1.84 -1.99 20.49
CA VAL A 64 2.93 -1.00 20.37
C VAL A 64 4.07 -1.34 21.33
N ALA A 65 3.77 -1.65 22.60
CA ALA A 65 4.76 -2.01 23.60
C ALA A 65 5.51 -3.31 23.21
N SER A 66 4.78 -4.34 22.77
CA SER A 66 5.40 -5.59 22.30
C SER A 66 6.29 -5.38 21.08
N LEU A 67 5.87 -4.55 20.11
CA LEU A 67 6.70 -4.21 18.96
C LEU A 67 8.00 -3.51 19.38
N ALA A 68 7.90 -2.51 20.27
CA ALA A 68 9.07 -1.79 20.76
C ALA A 68 10.06 -2.71 21.49
N GLN A 69 9.55 -3.59 22.34
CA GLN A 69 10.36 -4.59 23.04
C GLN A 69 11.03 -5.56 22.05
N GLU A 70 10.26 -6.22 21.18
CA GLU A 70 10.79 -7.22 20.24
C GLU A 70 11.78 -6.61 19.23
N ALA A 71 11.59 -5.34 18.83
CA ALA A 71 12.55 -4.62 17.98
C ALA A 71 13.90 -4.35 18.65
N SER A 72 13.96 -4.34 19.98
CA SER A 72 15.21 -4.12 20.74
C SER A 72 16.08 -5.38 20.86
N LEU A 73 15.52 -6.55 20.56
CA LEU A 73 16.16 -7.85 20.74
C LEU A 73 17.10 -8.20 19.56
N PRO A 74 18.40 -8.47 19.79
CA PRO A 74 19.35 -8.82 18.72
C PRO A 74 18.95 -10.04 17.89
N GLU A 75 18.31 -11.04 18.50
CA GLU A 75 17.83 -12.26 17.86
C GLU A 75 16.76 -12.01 16.80
N ASN A 76 16.05 -10.87 16.86
CA ASN A 76 15.01 -10.50 15.91
C ASN A 76 15.55 -9.72 14.69
N ARG A 77 16.87 -9.57 14.53
CA ARG A 77 17.49 -8.87 13.39
C ARG A 77 17.61 -9.73 12.12
N GLY A 78 17.35 -11.03 12.20
CA GLY A 78 17.49 -11.97 11.09
C GLY A 78 16.44 -11.79 9.99
N TYR A 79 16.76 -12.28 8.79
CA TYR A 79 15.81 -12.33 7.69
C TYR A 79 14.66 -13.29 8.02
N ALA A 80 13.42 -12.81 7.95
CA ALA A 80 12.23 -13.58 8.32
C ALA A 80 11.61 -14.35 7.15
N ASP A 81 12.14 -14.23 5.93
CA ASP A 81 11.56 -14.72 4.67
C ASP A 81 10.05 -14.46 4.60
N ASN A 82 9.22 -15.52 4.68
CA ASN A 82 7.75 -15.45 4.64
C ASN A 82 7.11 -15.40 6.04
N GLY A 83 7.82 -14.84 7.03
CA GLY A 83 7.40 -14.75 8.42
C GLY A 83 7.84 -15.94 9.28
N GLY A 84 8.16 -15.62 10.55
CA GLY A 84 8.68 -16.60 11.51
C GLY A 84 7.67 -17.70 11.88
N PRO A 85 8.14 -18.89 12.32
CA PRO A 85 7.27 -19.97 12.78
C PRO A 85 6.29 -19.58 13.90
N ARG A 86 6.68 -18.63 14.77
CA ARG A 86 5.82 -18.08 15.83
C ARG A 86 4.58 -17.40 15.25
N LEU A 87 4.76 -16.49 14.30
CA LEU A 87 3.67 -15.76 13.66
C LEU A 87 2.73 -16.73 12.92
N ARG A 88 3.27 -17.68 12.16
CA ARG A 88 2.47 -18.65 11.41
C ARG A 88 1.56 -19.49 12.31
N ARG A 89 2.09 -19.99 13.44
CA ARG A 89 1.27 -20.75 14.42
C ARG A 89 0.21 -19.89 15.09
N ALA A 90 0.57 -18.66 15.49
CA ALA A 90 -0.37 -17.73 16.12
C ALA A 90 -1.51 -17.35 15.17
N ALA A 91 -1.20 -17.02 13.91
CA ALA A 91 -2.19 -16.68 12.89
C ALA A 91 -3.14 -17.86 12.61
N ALA A 92 -2.61 -19.07 12.44
CA ALA A 92 -3.42 -20.27 12.24
C ALA A 92 -4.37 -20.57 13.42
N HIS A 93 -3.96 -20.24 14.64
CA HIS A 93 -4.83 -20.37 15.82
C HIS A 93 -5.90 -19.26 15.89
N TYR A 94 -5.52 -18.02 15.58
CA TYR A 94 -6.40 -16.86 15.63
C TYR A 94 -7.49 -16.88 14.54
N MET A 95 -7.13 -17.31 13.33
CA MET A 95 -8.03 -17.33 12.17
C MET A 95 -8.95 -18.56 12.10
N LYS A 96 -9.15 -19.27 13.21
CA LYS A 96 -10.09 -20.40 13.29
C LYS A 96 -11.54 -19.94 13.21
#